data_AF-A0A5E4QPT1-F1
#
_entry.id   AF-A0A5E4QPT1-F1
#
_cell.length_a   1.000
_cell.length_b   1.000
_cell.length_c   1.000
_cell.angle_alpha   90.00
_cell.angle_beta   90.00
_cell.angle_gamma   90.00
#
_symmetry.space_group_name_H-M   'P 1'
#
loop_
_entity.id
_entity.type
_entity.pdbx_description
1 polymer ?
#
loop_
_entity_poly.entity_id
_entity_poly.type
_entity_poly.pdbx_seq_one_letter_code
_entity_poly.pdbx_strand_id
1 'polypeptide(L)'
;MFCKAAPVLTMFYKYFVVLFLIGLSYGEPLYLNVTEYFRMPPLFELDNYEKCMASEDGMFCVVAVDVITEPDNDVTNIITKYSANRLKRFNHSNIERGICVTSSCRRQNIHNLTMEDLKIVLSECINKTIYNEYKVETKLSRINYCHNSKRRLDQDFDNGDQIFAIAVFIIVLLNIIGTWYDARLTRTNESKGNPHLLCFSIIKNWSKYITNEHKDPRFKSFQGLHAIKTILTFLIVMVHVLWLYPFTFVDNPRDLELSTL
;
A
#
# COMPACT_ATOMS: atom_id res chain seq x y z
N MET A 1 -24.63 -44.49 -17.35
CA MET A 1 -24.91 -43.20 -18.01
C MET A 1 -23.79 -42.24 -17.66
N PHE A 2 -22.79 -42.12 -18.55
CA PHE A 2 -21.55 -41.38 -18.33
C PHE A 2 -21.83 -39.87 -18.21
N CYS A 3 -21.49 -39.28 -17.07
CA CYS A 3 -21.55 -37.84 -16.87
C CYS A 3 -20.27 -37.22 -17.46
N LYS A 4 -20.42 -36.43 -18.54
CA LYS A 4 -19.35 -35.65 -19.18
C LYS A 4 -18.81 -34.59 -18.20
N ALA A 5 -17.75 -34.91 -17.47
CA ALA A 5 -16.89 -33.92 -16.82
C ALA A 5 -15.79 -33.48 -17.82
N ALA A 6 -16.10 -32.55 -18.73
CA ALA A 6 -15.17 -32.20 -19.82
C ALA A 6 -14.98 -30.72 -20.22
N PRO A 7 -15.62 -29.69 -19.64
CA PRO A 7 -15.26 -28.30 -20.01
C PRO A 7 -14.54 -27.49 -18.91
N VAL A 8 -14.51 -27.97 -17.66
CA VAL A 8 -13.96 -27.17 -16.54
C VAL A 8 -12.44 -27.35 -16.41
N LEU A 9 -11.94 -28.59 -16.59
CA LEU A 9 -10.52 -28.91 -16.44
C LEU A 9 -9.64 -28.23 -17.52
N THR A 10 -10.18 -28.03 -18.72
CA THR A 10 -9.49 -27.36 -19.84
C THR A 10 -9.40 -25.85 -19.67
N MET A 11 -10.32 -25.20 -18.95
CA MET A 11 -10.19 -23.78 -18.59
C MET A 11 -9.10 -23.59 -17.53
N PHE A 12 -9.06 -24.42 -16.48
CA PHE A 12 -8.02 -24.33 -15.45
C PHE A 12 -6.63 -24.59 -16.01
N TYR A 13 -6.46 -25.57 -16.91
CA TYR A 13 -5.21 -25.81 -17.63
C TYR A 13 -4.77 -24.58 -18.44
N LYS A 14 -5.69 -23.88 -19.13
CA LYS A 14 -5.35 -22.68 -19.89
C LYS A 14 -4.88 -21.53 -18.99
N TYR A 15 -5.54 -21.30 -17.86
CA TYR A 15 -5.10 -20.28 -16.88
C TYR A 15 -3.78 -20.66 -16.21
N PHE A 16 -3.57 -21.95 -15.90
CA PHE A 16 -2.33 -22.43 -15.30
C PHE A 16 -1.15 -22.36 -16.28
N VAL A 17 -1.38 -22.68 -17.55
CA VAL A 17 -0.38 -22.53 -18.62
C VAL A 17 -0.08 -21.06 -18.90
N VAL A 18 -1.07 -20.17 -18.83
CA VAL A 18 -0.84 -18.72 -18.94
C VAL A 18 -0.03 -18.20 -17.75
N LEU A 19 -0.33 -18.62 -16.51
CA LEU A 19 0.48 -18.28 -15.33
C LEU A 19 1.91 -18.83 -15.42
N PHE A 20 2.07 -20.06 -15.93
CA PHE A 20 3.38 -20.70 -16.10
C PHE A 20 4.19 -20.06 -17.22
N LEU A 21 3.56 -19.61 -18.31
CA LEU A 21 4.23 -18.92 -19.42
C LEU A 21 4.60 -17.47 -19.08
N ILE A 22 3.83 -16.78 -18.24
CA ILE A 22 4.20 -15.44 -17.73
C ILE A 22 5.42 -15.53 -16.79
N GLY A 23 5.60 -16.66 -16.09
CA GLY A 23 6.78 -16.93 -15.25
C GLY A 23 8.08 -17.21 -16.00
N LEU A 24 8.06 -17.39 -17.33
CA LEU A 24 9.25 -17.76 -18.13
C LEU A 24 9.86 -16.59 -18.92
N SER A 25 9.46 -15.34 -18.66
CA SER A 25 10.19 -14.17 -19.14
C SER A 25 11.47 -13.99 -18.31
N TYR A 26 12.47 -14.82 -18.59
CA TYR A 26 13.82 -14.67 -18.07
C TYR A 26 14.50 -13.52 -18.81
N GLY A 27 14.30 -12.29 -18.30
CA GLY A 27 15.35 -11.27 -18.46
C GLY A 27 16.63 -11.79 -17.79
N GLU A 28 17.76 -11.64 -18.46
CA GLU A 28 19.07 -11.99 -17.92
C GLU A 28 19.21 -11.47 -16.48
N PRO A 29 19.57 -12.33 -15.50
CA PRO A 29 19.87 -11.86 -14.17
C PRO A 29 21.17 -11.06 -14.23
N LEU A 30 21.08 -9.73 -14.36
CA LEU A 30 22.23 -8.85 -14.13
C LEU A 30 22.60 -8.95 -12.64
N TYR A 31 23.38 -9.94 -12.26
CA TYR A 31 23.81 -10.12 -10.88
C TYR A 31 24.83 -9.04 -10.55
N LEU A 32 24.36 -7.93 -9.99
CA LEU A 32 25.23 -6.87 -9.49
C LEU A 32 25.86 -7.35 -8.18
N ASN A 33 27.16 -7.18 -8.02
CA ASN A 33 27.83 -7.52 -6.78
C ASN A 33 27.24 -6.67 -5.63
N VAL A 34 27.12 -7.25 -4.43
CA VAL A 34 26.58 -6.56 -3.24
C VAL A 34 27.31 -5.24 -2.99
N THR A 35 28.64 -5.26 -3.11
CA THR A 35 29.48 -4.07 -2.92
C THR A 35 29.19 -2.98 -3.95
N GLU A 36 28.88 -3.35 -5.20
CA GLU A 36 28.50 -2.38 -6.24
C GLU A 36 27.10 -1.80 -6.01
N TYR A 37 26.17 -2.62 -5.51
CA TYR A 37 24.82 -2.17 -5.19
C TYR A 37 24.83 -1.02 -4.17
N PHE A 38 25.62 -1.18 -3.10
CA PHE A 38 25.74 -0.16 -2.05
C PHE A 38 26.53 1.09 -2.46
N ARG A 39 27.03 1.17 -3.71
CA ARG A 39 27.54 2.43 -4.27
C ARG A 39 26.41 3.35 -4.74
N MET A 40 25.21 2.81 -4.97
CA MET A 40 24.03 3.61 -5.30
C MET A 40 23.43 4.22 -4.04
N PRO A 41 22.84 5.44 -4.11
CA PRO A 41 22.03 5.96 -3.03
C PRO A 41 20.86 5.00 -2.72
N PRO A 42 20.42 4.89 -1.45
CA PRO A 42 19.28 4.06 -1.11
C PRO A 42 18.03 4.56 -1.83
N LEU A 43 17.17 3.63 -2.27
CA LEU A 43 15.92 3.97 -2.97
C LEU A 43 14.96 4.76 -2.06
N PHE A 44 14.87 4.35 -0.80
CA PHE A 44 14.04 4.97 0.23
C PHE A 44 14.91 5.31 1.43
N GLU A 45 14.82 6.55 1.90
CA GLU A 45 15.49 6.98 3.13
C GLU A 45 14.68 8.10 3.77
N LEU A 46 14.22 7.88 5.00
CA LEU A 46 13.34 8.79 5.70
C LEU A 46 13.95 9.19 7.04
N ASP A 47 14.00 10.50 7.29
CA ASP A 47 14.26 11.06 8.60
C ASP A 47 13.20 10.60 9.60
N ASN A 48 13.55 10.62 10.88
CA ASN A 48 12.61 10.24 11.93
C ASN A 48 11.46 11.27 12.02
N TYR A 49 10.29 10.89 11.48
CA TYR A 49 9.10 11.71 11.42
C TYR A 49 8.66 12.21 12.80
N GLU A 50 8.49 11.30 13.77
CA GLU A 50 8.02 11.64 15.12
C GLU A 50 8.97 12.62 15.81
N LYS A 51 10.28 12.40 15.69
CA LYS A 51 11.31 13.31 16.23
C LYS A 51 11.25 14.69 15.56
N CYS A 52 11.02 14.73 14.25
CA CYS A 52 10.85 15.99 13.54
C CYS A 52 9.62 16.75 14.01
N MET A 53 8.48 16.05 14.15
CA MET A 53 7.20 16.64 14.55
C MET A 53 7.13 17.02 16.03
N ALA A 54 7.99 16.45 16.88
CA ALA A 54 8.14 16.86 18.28
C ALA A 54 8.76 18.26 18.44
N SER A 55 9.39 18.81 17.40
CA SER A 55 9.98 20.15 17.43
C SER A 55 8.92 21.20 17.11
N GLU A 56 8.91 22.35 17.81
CA GLU A 56 7.88 23.40 17.67
C GLU A 56 7.75 23.98 16.25
N ASP A 57 8.85 24.00 15.49
CA ASP A 57 8.88 24.45 14.09
C ASP A 57 9.05 23.28 13.10
N GLY A 58 8.91 22.03 13.54
CA GLY A 58 9.14 20.84 12.73
C GLY A 58 8.39 20.86 11.40
N MET A 59 9.11 20.68 10.28
CA MET A 59 8.52 20.49 8.96
C MET A 59 9.13 19.24 8.31
N PHE A 60 8.27 18.30 7.95
CA PHE A 60 8.67 17.03 7.34
C PHE A 60 8.07 16.92 5.96
N CYS A 61 8.90 16.68 4.95
CA CYS A 61 8.48 16.56 3.56
C CYS A 61 8.88 15.21 2.99
N VAL A 62 7.95 14.55 2.31
CA VAL A 62 8.25 13.39 1.47
C VAL A 62 8.33 13.83 0.03
N VAL A 63 9.46 13.54 -0.60
CA VAL A 63 9.78 14.00 -1.95
C VAL A 63 10.38 12.87 -2.79
N ALA A 64 10.22 12.96 -4.10
CA ALA A 64 10.95 12.13 -5.05
C ALA A 64 11.97 12.99 -5.79
N VAL A 65 13.18 12.46 -5.95
CA VAL A 65 14.29 13.11 -6.64
C VAL A 65 14.83 12.20 -7.74
N ASP A 66 15.15 12.82 -8.87
CA ASP A 66 15.76 12.15 -10.01
C ASP A 66 17.28 12.29 -9.94
N VAL A 67 17.99 11.18 -10.06
CA VAL A 67 19.46 11.16 -10.20
C VAL A 67 19.80 11.57 -11.63
N ILE A 68 20.63 12.61 -11.76
CA ILE A 68 21.07 13.10 -13.06
C ILE A 68 22.09 12.12 -13.65
N THR A 69 21.79 11.58 -14.82
CA THR A 69 22.66 10.63 -15.50
C THR A 69 23.81 11.34 -16.20
N GLU A 70 25.00 11.24 -15.64
CA GLU A 70 26.24 11.71 -16.26
C GLU A 70 26.98 10.54 -16.93
N PRO A 71 27.50 10.70 -18.17
CA PRO A 71 28.15 9.62 -18.90
C PRO A 71 29.53 9.22 -18.36
N ASP A 72 30.19 10.07 -17.57
CA ASP A 72 31.54 9.82 -17.01
C ASP A 72 31.51 9.35 -15.55
N ASN A 73 30.31 9.24 -14.96
CA ASN A 73 30.15 8.83 -13.58
C ASN A 73 29.83 7.33 -13.50
N ASP A 74 30.65 6.58 -12.76
CA ASP A 74 30.51 5.13 -12.65
C ASP A 74 29.25 4.72 -11.87
N VAL A 75 28.87 5.50 -10.85
CA VAL A 75 27.66 5.28 -10.05
C VAL A 75 26.39 5.47 -10.89
N THR A 76 26.30 6.54 -11.68
CA THR A 76 25.12 6.79 -12.54
C THR A 76 24.96 5.72 -13.62
N ASN A 77 26.06 5.17 -14.14
CA ASN A 77 26.04 4.06 -15.08
C ASN A 77 25.52 2.77 -14.41
N ILE A 78 25.97 2.47 -13.19
CA ILE A 78 25.44 1.36 -12.38
C ILE A 78 23.93 1.54 -12.18
N ILE A 79 23.50 2.73 -11.74
CA ILE A 79 22.09 3.05 -11.53
C ILE A 79 21.29 2.80 -12.80
N THR A 80 21.74 3.33 -13.93
CA THR A 80 21.05 3.24 -15.23
C THR A 80 20.93 1.79 -15.69
N LYS A 81 22.03 1.04 -15.63
CA LYS A 81 22.07 -0.37 -16.04
C LYS A 81 21.24 -1.25 -15.12
N TYR A 82 21.32 -1.03 -13.80
CA TYR A 82 20.54 -1.78 -12.83
C TYR A 82 19.03 -1.50 -12.98
N SER A 83 18.69 -0.25 -13.21
CA SER A 83 17.32 0.26 -13.41
C SER A 83 16.68 -0.17 -14.72
N ALA A 84 17.45 -0.61 -15.73
CA ALA A 84 16.91 -0.94 -17.05
C ALA A 84 15.81 -2.03 -17.01
N ASN A 85 15.88 -2.98 -16.09
CA ASN A 85 14.88 -4.04 -15.93
C ASN A 85 13.75 -3.65 -14.97
N ARG A 86 12.76 -2.91 -15.48
CA ARG A 86 11.58 -2.44 -14.70
C ARG A 86 10.63 -3.54 -14.24
N LEU A 87 10.73 -4.76 -14.78
CA LEU A 87 9.84 -5.86 -14.40
C LEU A 87 10.26 -6.50 -13.08
N LYS A 88 11.56 -6.51 -12.77
CA LYS A 88 12.11 -7.14 -11.56
C LYS A 88 12.78 -6.17 -10.60
N ARG A 89 13.03 -4.92 -11.03
CA ARG A 89 13.82 -3.95 -10.27
C ARG A 89 13.13 -2.62 -10.18
N PHE A 90 13.32 -1.98 -9.03
CA PHE A 90 12.89 -0.62 -8.83
C PHE A 90 13.71 0.34 -9.70
N ASN A 91 13.17 1.55 -9.85
CA ASN A 91 13.88 2.60 -10.56
C ASN A 91 14.81 3.36 -9.63
N HIS A 92 16.06 2.92 -9.52
CA HIS A 92 17.08 3.59 -8.71
C HIS A 92 17.51 4.96 -9.27
N SER A 93 17.04 5.35 -10.47
CA SER A 93 17.20 6.73 -10.96
C SER A 93 16.18 7.70 -10.36
N ASN A 94 15.09 7.20 -9.76
CA ASN A 94 14.08 8.01 -9.07
C ASN A 94 13.96 7.50 -7.64
N ILE A 95 14.57 8.22 -6.71
CA ILE A 95 14.66 7.82 -5.30
C ILE A 95 13.74 8.71 -4.46
N GLU A 96 13.18 8.17 -3.39
CA GLU A 96 12.30 8.92 -2.50
C GLU A 96 12.98 9.21 -1.16
N ARG A 97 12.71 10.39 -0.62
CA ARG A 97 13.30 10.90 0.61
C ARG A 97 12.23 11.49 1.52
N GLY A 98 12.28 11.13 2.79
CA GLY A 98 11.54 11.81 3.85
C GLY A 98 12.49 12.71 4.62
N ILE A 99 12.28 14.03 4.62
CA ILE A 99 13.26 14.99 5.13
C ILE A 99 12.61 15.89 6.16
N CYS A 100 13.24 15.96 7.33
CA CYS A 100 12.98 16.99 8.32
C CYS A 100 13.71 18.28 7.93
N VAL A 101 13.02 19.17 7.22
CA VAL A 101 13.62 20.37 6.60
C VAL A 101 14.25 21.29 7.66
N THR A 102 13.68 21.34 8.86
CA THR A 102 14.20 22.15 9.96
C THR A 102 15.53 21.67 10.52
N SER A 103 15.74 20.36 10.59
CA SER A 103 16.96 19.79 11.20
C SER A 103 17.98 19.38 10.14
N SER A 104 17.57 18.60 9.14
CA SER A 104 18.46 18.06 8.10
C SER A 104 18.94 19.16 7.14
N CYS A 105 18.05 20.07 6.73
CA CYS A 105 18.43 21.21 5.90
C CYS A 105 18.77 22.48 6.72
N ARG A 106 18.72 22.39 8.06
CA ARG A 106 19.03 23.46 9.03
C ARG A 106 18.38 24.80 8.69
N ARG A 107 17.18 24.80 8.10
CA ARG A 107 16.48 26.03 7.71
C ARG A 107 15.49 26.44 8.79
N GLN A 108 15.60 27.69 9.24
CA GLN A 108 14.63 28.32 10.15
C GLN A 108 13.58 29.12 9.37
N ASN A 109 12.44 29.42 10.01
CA ASN A 109 11.31 30.18 9.43
C ASN A 109 10.67 29.54 8.19
N ILE A 110 10.65 28.21 8.12
CA ILE A 110 10.14 27.47 6.95
C ILE A 110 8.64 27.70 6.74
N HIS A 111 7.89 27.97 7.81
CA HIS A 111 6.44 28.16 7.74
C HIS A 111 6.00 29.36 6.89
N ASN A 112 6.88 30.34 6.68
CA ASN A 112 6.59 31.53 5.89
C ASN A 112 7.05 31.39 4.42
N LEU A 113 7.68 30.27 4.06
CA LEU A 113 8.14 30.05 2.70
C LEU A 113 6.97 29.72 1.79
N THR A 114 7.03 30.24 0.58
CA THR A 114 6.13 29.79 -0.47
C THR A 114 6.49 28.36 -0.88
N MET A 115 5.57 27.64 -1.53
CA MET A 115 5.87 26.31 -2.05
C MET A 115 7.02 26.32 -3.06
N GLU A 116 7.25 27.43 -3.76
CA GLU A 116 8.34 27.54 -4.72
C GLU A 116 9.70 27.69 -4.02
N ASP A 117 9.77 28.53 -2.99
CA ASP A 117 10.99 28.65 -2.18
C ASP A 117 11.33 27.34 -1.47
N LEU A 118 10.31 26.61 -1.01
CA LEU A 118 10.48 25.30 -0.38
C LEU A 118 11.09 24.28 -1.34
N LYS A 119 10.67 24.26 -2.62
CA LYS A 119 11.28 23.39 -3.64
C LYS A 119 12.75 23.69 -3.84
N ILE A 120 13.13 24.97 -3.88
CA ILE A 120 14.53 25.38 -4.05
C ILE A 120 15.36 24.88 -2.87
N VAL A 121 14.90 25.15 -1.64
CA VAL A 121 15.58 24.70 -0.40
C VAL A 121 15.75 23.18 -0.38
N LEU A 122 14.69 22.44 -0.69
CA LEU A 122 14.74 20.97 -0.73
C LEU A 122 15.68 20.47 -1.82
N SER A 123 15.60 21.02 -3.03
CA SER A 123 16.44 20.60 -4.15
C SER A 123 17.92 20.82 -3.84
N GLU A 124 18.29 21.98 -3.30
CA GLU A 124 19.69 22.28 -2.94
C GLU A 124 20.19 21.41 -1.78
N CYS A 125 19.37 21.24 -0.74
CA CYS A 125 19.71 20.44 0.43
C CYS A 125 19.94 18.97 0.06
N ILE A 126 19.01 18.37 -0.70
CA ILE A 126 19.10 16.97 -1.11
C ILE A 126 20.27 16.76 -2.03
N ASN A 127 20.42 17.64 -3.04
CA ASN A 127 21.53 17.54 -3.97
C ASN A 127 22.86 17.60 -3.24
N LYS A 128 23.02 18.54 -2.29
CA LYS A 128 24.23 18.63 -1.47
C LYS A 128 24.48 17.37 -0.64
N THR A 129 23.46 16.83 0.01
CA THR A 129 23.61 15.62 0.85
C THR A 129 24.03 14.41 0.01
N ILE A 130 23.31 14.14 -1.07
CA ILE A 130 23.57 12.98 -1.93
C ILE A 130 24.89 13.13 -2.68
N TYR A 131 25.19 14.32 -3.19
CA TYR A 131 26.44 14.60 -3.88
C TYR A 131 27.65 14.39 -2.95
N ASN A 132 27.56 14.80 -1.69
CA ASN A 132 28.66 14.64 -0.75
C ASN A 132 29.00 13.17 -0.49
N GLU A 133 27.99 12.32 -0.37
CA GLU A 133 28.14 10.90 -0.02
C GLU A 133 28.39 10.00 -1.24
N TYR A 134 27.61 10.18 -2.30
CA TYR A 134 27.61 9.28 -3.48
C TYR A 134 28.23 9.89 -4.72
N LYS A 135 28.60 11.18 -4.70
CA LYS A 135 29.17 11.90 -5.86
C LYS A 135 28.26 11.88 -7.08
N VAL A 136 26.94 11.88 -6.88
CA VAL A 136 25.94 12.01 -7.97
C VAL A 136 25.10 13.25 -7.76
N GLU A 137 24.76 13.94 -8.86
CA GLU A 137 23.84 15.07 -8.83
C GLU A 137 22.39 14.59 -8.87
N THR A 138 21.52 15.35 -8.22
CA THR A 138 20.08 15.05 -8.16
C THR A 138 19.25 16.30 -8.41
N LYS A 139 18.05 16.08 -8.94
CA LYS A 139 17.05 17.11 -9.19
C LYS A 139 15.75 16.75 -8.49
N LEU A 140 15.13 17.73 -7.84
CA LEU A 140 13.80 17.55 -7.27
C LEU A 140 12.78 17.27 -8.38
N SER A 141 12.11 16.12 -8.31
CA SER A 141 11.13 15.67 -9.30
C SER A 141 9.72 16.08 -8.88
N ARG A 142 9.32 15.68 -7.68
CA ARG A 142 8.02 16.01 -7.08
C ARG A 142 8.10 16.08 -5.57
N ILE A 143 7.22 16.88 -4.99
CA ILE A 143 6.91 16.86 -3.56
C ILE A 143 5.63 16.07 -3.42
N ASN A 144 5.66 14.95 -2.68
CA ASN A 144 4.48 14.12 -2.45
C ASN A 144 3.57 14.81 -1.43
N TYR A 145 4.12 15.12 -0.25
CA TYR A 145 3.42 15.89 0.79
C TYR A 145 4.42 16.50 1.77
N CYS A 146 3.98 17.54 2.48
CA CYS A 146 4.71 18.12 3.60
C CYS A 146 3.77 18.29 4.79
N HIS A 147 4.25 17.90 5.96
CA HIS A 147 3.57 18.10 7.23
C HIS A 147 4.30 19.14 8.08
N ASN A 148 3.54 19.94 8.81
CA ASN A 148 4.05 20.94 9.73
C ASN A 148 3.56 20.63 11.15
N SER A 149 4.48 20.59 12.12
CA SER A 149 4.21 20.42 13.56
C SER A 149 3.11 21.36 14.07
N LYS A 150 3.11 22.65 13.69
CA LYS A 150 2.07 23.61 14.13
C LYS A 150 0.69 23.31 13.55
N ARG A 151 0.62 22.73 12.34
CA ARG A 151 -0.65 22.30 11.73
C ARG A 151 -1.18 21.00 12.32
N ARG A 152 -0.43 20.29 13.17
CA ARG A 152 -0.97 19.09 13.85
C ARG A 152 -2.05 19.44 14.87
N LEU A 153 -2.04 20.68 15.40
CA LEU A 153 -3.09 21.19 16.29
C LEU A 153 -4.38 21.56 15.52
N ASP A 154 -4.22 22.07 14.30
CA ASP A 154 -5.31 22.35 13.35
C ASP A 154 -5.35 21.25 12.29
N GLN A 155 -5.70 20.03 12.69
CA GLN A 155 -5.82 18.90 11.77
C GLN A 155 -6.88 19.22 10.71
N ASP A 156 -6.42 19.67 9.54
CA ASP A 156 -7.26 19.93 8.38
C ASP A 156 -7.87 18.60 7.92
N PHE A 157 -9.20 18.48 8.02
CA PHE A 157 -9.94 17.33 7.51
C PHE A 157 -9.77 17.26 5.98
N ASP A 158 -9.15 16.18 5.49
CA ASP A 158 -9.09 15.86 4.06
C ASP A 158 -10.51 15.51 3.56
N ASN A 159 -10.78 15.82 2.28
CA ASN A 159 -11.91 15.27 1.55
C ASN A 159 -12.01 13.74 1.69
N GLY A 160 -10.87 13.04 1.69
CA GLY A 160 -10.78 11.60 1.96
C GLY A 160 -11.30 11.20 3.34
N ASP A 161 -10.87 11.92 4.38
CA ASP A 161 -11.33 11.71 5.76
C ASP A 161 -12.83 11.96 5.88
N GLN A 162 -13.32 13.03 5.24
CA GLN A 162 -14.74 13.35 5.22
C GLN A 162 -15.58 12.28 4.50
N ILE A 163 -15.14 11.82 3.33
CA ILE A 163 -15.83 10.75 2.57
C ILE A 163 -15.85 9.46 3.40
N PHE A 164 -14.73 9.10 4.02
CA PHE A 164 -14.64 7.90 4.85
C PHE A 164 -15.57 8.00 6.06
N ALA A 165 -15.57 9.14 6.76
CA ALA A 165 -16.47 9.38 7.90
C ALA A 165 -17.94 9.29 7.50
N ILE A 166 -18.33 9.84 6.34
CA ILE A 166 -19.70 9.74 5.80
C ILE A 166 -20.05 8.29 5.49
N ALA A 167 -19.15 7.53 4.84
CA ALA A 167 -19.40 6.12 4.52
C ALA A 167 -19.60 5.27 5.78
N VAL A 168 -18.74 5.44 6.78
CA VAL A 168 -18.86 4.77 8.08
C VAL A 168 -20.17 5.15 8.77
N PHE A 169 -20.52 6.44 8.76
CA PHE A 169 -21.77 6.92 9.35
C PHE A 169 -23.00 6.27 8.69
N ILE A 170 -23.03 6.18 7.35
CA ILE A 170 -24.13 5.53 6.61
C ILE A 170 -24.22 4.04 7.00
N ILE A 171 -23.09 3.33 7.07
CA ILE A 171 -23.07 1.92 7.46
C ILE A 171 -23.62 1.74 8.88
N VAL A 172 -23.17 2.56 9.84
CA VAL A 172 -23.65 2.52 11.22
C VAL A 172 -25.16 2.81 11.29
N LEU A 173 -25.63 3.82 10.55
CA LEU A 173 -27.04 4.18 10.51
C LEU A 173 -27.91 3.05 9.95
N LEU A 174 -27.49 2.42 8.84
CA LEU A 174 -28.18 1.25 8.29
C LEU A 174 -28.24 0.09 9.29
N ASN A 175 -27.15 -0.15 10.02
CA ASN A 175 -27.11 -1.20 11.06
C ASN A 175 -28.04 -0.89 12.23
N ILE A 176 -28.11 0.36 12.68
CA ILE A 176 -29.02 0.80 13.75
C ILE A 176 -30.48 0.62 13.30
N ILE A 177 -30.83 1.10 12.10
CA ILE A 177 -32.18 1.00 11.55
C ILE A 177 -32.58 -0.46 11.36
N GLY A 178 -31.70 -1.27 10.77
CA GLY A 178 -31.94 -2.70 10.54
C GLY A 178 -32.13 -3.47 11.85
N THR A 179 -31.29 -3.21 12.85
CA THR A 179 -31.37 -3.85 14.17
C THR A 179 -32.62 -3.41 14.95
N TRP A 180 -32.97 -2.13 14.89
CA TRP A 180 -34.19 -1.61 15.52
C TRP A 180 -35.47 -2.19 14.87
N TYR A 181 -35.50 -2.24 13.54
CA TYR A 181 -36.62 -2.84 12.79
C TYR A 181 -36.82 -4.31 13.15
N ASP A 182 -35.74 -5.08 13.25
CA ASP A 182 -35.75 -6.50 13.64
C ASP A 182 -36.21 -6.72 15.09
N ALA A 183 -35.74 -5.88 16.02
CA ALA A 183 -36.19 -5.90 17.42
C ALA A 183 -37.70 -5.59 17.54
N ARG A 184 -38.19 -4.61 16.77
CA ARG A 184 -39.63 -4.28 16.72
C ARG A 184 -40.46 -5.45 16.17
N LEU A 185 -40.01 -6.05 15.06
CA LEU A 185 -40.69 -7.16 14.40
C LEU A 185 -40.78 -8.39 15.31
N THR A 186 -39.70 -8.68 16.04
CA THR A 186 -39.65 -9.77 17.02
C THR A 186 -40.62 -9.52 18.18
N ARG A 187 -40.78 -8.25 18.61
CA ARG A 187 -41.72 -7.87 19.67
C ARG A 187 -43.19 -7.98 19.23
N THR A 188 -43.49 -7.75 17.95
CA THR A 188 -44.87 -7.79 17.42
C THR A 188 -45.29 -9.17 16.89
N ASN A 189 -44.43 -10.19 16.99
CA ASN A 189 -44.67 -11.56 16.47
C ASN A 189 -45.05 -11.59 14.98
N GLU A 190 -44.57 -10.62 14.20
CA GLU A 190 -44.80 -10.60 12.75
C GLU A 190 -43.76 -11.46 12.02
N SER A 191 -44.22 -12.44 11.24
CA SER A 191 -43.34 -13.46 10.66
C SER A 191 -42.65 -13.05 9.34
N LYS A 192 -43.08 -11.95 8.70
CA LYS A 192 -42.56 -11.50 7.40
C LYS A 192 -42.23 -10.01 7.41
N GLY A 193 -41.00 -9.70 7.83
CA GLY A 193 -40.42 -8.35 7.68
C GLY A 193 -39.77 -8.14 6.31
N ASN A 194 -39.48 -6.87 5.98
CA ASN A 194 -38.79 -6.51 4.73
C ASN A 194 -37.36 -7.09 4.71
N PRO A 195 -37.00 -7.95 3.73
CA PRO A 195 -35.70 -8.61 3.67
C PRO A 195 -34.53 -7.62 3.52
N HIS A 196 -34.71 -6.49 2.84
CA HIS A 196 -33.64 -5.52 2.63
C HIS A 196 -33.18 -4.84 3.92
N LEU A 197 -34.11 -4.55 4.83
CA LEU A 197 -33.79 -3.96 6.14
C LEU A 197 -33.20 -4.99 7.10
N LEU A 198 -33.68 -6.25 7.01
CA LEU A 198 -33.19 -7.35 7.84
C LEU A 198 -31.75 -7.75 7.52
N CYS A 199 -31.26 -7.51 6.30
CA CYS A 199 -29.86 -7.72 5.93
C CYS A 199 -28.88 -6.88 6.76
N PHE A 200 -29.32 -5.74 7.31
CA PHE A 200 -28.50 -4.87 8.15
C PHE A 200 -28.73 -5.09 9.66
N SER A 201 -29.54 -6.06 10.08
CA SER A 201 -29.69 -6.38 11.51
C SER A 201 -28.47 -7.11 12.05
N ILE A 202 -27.76 -6.49 12.99
CA ILE A 202 -26.60 -7.09 13.64
C ILE A 202 -27.01 -8.33 14.44
N ILE A 203 -28.11 -8.25 15.21
CA ILE A 203 -28.57 -9.34 16.10
C ILE A 203 -28.88 -10.60 15.29
N LYS A 204 -29.64 -10.44 14.20
CA LYS A 204 -30.02 -11.55 13.33
C LYS A 204 -28.83 -12.13 12.56
N ASN A 205 -27.97 -11.26 12.04
CA ASN A 205 -26.76 -11.70 11.33
C ASN A 205 -25.79 -12.43 12.27
N TRP A 206 -25.62 -11.92 13.49
CA TRP A 206 -24.79 -12.53 14.53
C TRP A 206 -25.35 -13.87 15.00
N SER A 207 -26.65 -13.92 15.29
CA SER A 207 -27.34 -15.16 15.63
C SER A 207 -27.16 -16.18 14.52
N LYS A 208 -27.42 -15.81 13.25
CA LYS A 208 -27.25 -16.67 12.09
C LYS A 208 -25.80 -17.15 11.90
N TYR A 209 -24.82 -16.33 12.27
CA TYR A 209 -23.41 -16.67 12.20
C TYR A 209 -22.99 -17.70 13.26
N ILE A 210 -23.49 -17.56 14.50
CA ILE A 210 -23.16 -18.47 15.61
C ILE A 210 -24.00 -19.75 15.56
N THR A 211 -25.25 -19.68 15.13
CA THR A 211 -26.10 -20.87 15.03
C THR A 211 -25.69 -21.71 13.82
N ASN A 212 -25.17 -22.91 14.06
CA ASN A 212 -24.94 -23.96 13.06
C ASN A 212 -26.27 -24.56 12.53
N GLU A 213 -27.30 -23.74 12.35
CA GLU A 213 -28.64 -24.22 12.02
C GLU A 213 -28.81 -24.37 10.50
N HIS A 214 -28.04 -25.29 9.93
CA HIS A 214 -28.47 -25.93 8.69
C HIS A 214 -29.57 -26.91 9.06
N LYS A 215 -30.82 -26.43 9.01
CA LYS A 215 -32.04 -27.21 9.28
C LYS A 215 -32.14 -28.47 8.38
N ASP A 216 -31.40 -28.50 7.28
CA ASP A 216 -31.38 -29.60 6.32
C ASP A 216 -30.17 -30.54 6.55
N PRO A 217 -30.39 -31.85 6.82
CA PRO A 217 -29.32 -32.82 7.07
C PRO A 217 -28.38 -33.03 5.88
N ARG A 218 -28.82 -32.64 4.66
CA ARG A 218 -28.00 -32.67 3.44
C ARG A 218 -26.85 -31.66 3.45
N PHE A 219 -26.97 -30.54 4.15
CA PHE A 219 -25.89 -29.56 4.21
C PHE A 219 -24.82 -29.89 5.25
N LYS A 220 -25.06 -30.87 6.15
CA LYS A 220 -24.02 -31.41 7.03
C LYS A 220 -22.86 -32.04 6.24
N SER A 221 -23.13 -32.70 5.11
CA SER A 221 -22.07 -33.30 4.29
C SER A 221 -21.18 -32.27 3.59
N PHE A 222 -21.62 -31.01 3.51
CA PHE A 222 -20.90 -29.90 2.88
C PHE A 222 -20.18 -29.00 3.89
N GLN A 223 -20.17 -29.34 5.18
CA GLN A 223 -19.46 -28.55 6.21
C GLN A 223 -17.96 -28.40 5.91
N GLY A 224 -17.32 -29.38 5.24
CA GLY A 224 -15.94 -29.27 4.77
C GLY A 224 -15.71 -28.14 3.76
N LEU A 225 -16.74 -27.72 3.00
CA LEU A 225 -16.65 -26.57 2.09
C LEU A 225 -16.52 -25.24 2.83
N HIS A 226 -16.98 -25.14 4.09
CA HIS A 226 -16.76 -23.94 4.91
C HIS A 226 -15.30 -23.80 5.34
N ALA A 227 -14.61 -24.90 5.61
CA ALA A 227 -13.17 -24.87 5.86
C ALA A 227 -12.42 -24.40 4.60
N ILE A 228 -12.78 -24.92 3.43
CA ILE A 228 -12.22 -24.47 2.14
C ILE A 228 -12.48 -22.99 1.89
N LYS A 229 -13.71 -22.51 2.15
CA LYS A 229 -14.06 -21.09 2.01
C LYS A 229 -13.21 -20.22 2.94
N THR A 230 -13.02 -20.64 4.19
CA THR A 230 -12.21 -19.91 5.16
C THR A 230 -10.74 -19.84 4.72
N ILE A 231 -10.18 -20.96 4.27
CA ILE A 231 -8.81 -21.02 3.73
C ILE A 231 -8.70 -20.10 2.51
N LEU A 232 -9.65 -20.16 1.57
CA LEU A 232 -9.64 -19.32 0.38
C LEU A 232 -9.73 -17.83 0.72
N THR A 233 -10.61 -17.45 1.66
CA THR A 233 -10.69 -16.06 2.13
C THR A 233 -9.38 -15.61 2.80
N PHE A 234 -8.77 -16.45 3.61
CA PHE A 234 -7.46 -16.16 4.20
C PHE A 234 -6.38 -15.97 3.14
N LEU A 235 -6.29 -16.87 2.15
CA LEU A 235 -5.33 -16.77 1.06
C LEU A 235 -5.54 -15.48 0.25
N ILE A 236 -6.79 -15.09 -0.03
CA ILE A 236 -7.09 -13.84 -0.71
C ILE A 236 -6.59 -12.64 0.09
N VAL A 237 -6.88 -12.58 1.40
CA VAL A 237 -6.41 -11.50 2.27
C VAL A 237 -4.88 -11.44 2.28
N MET A 238 -4.23 -12.61 2.41
CA MET A 238 -2.77 -12.70 2.39
C MET A 238 -2.18 -12.18 1.08
N VAL A 239 -2.76 -12.55 -0.07
CA VAL A 239 -2.34 -12.03 -1.39
C VAL A 239 -2.48 -10.51 -1.47
N HIS A 240 -3.57 -9.92 -0.95
CA HIS A 240 -3.75 -8.47 -0.97
C HIS A 240 -2.72 -7.76 -0.09
N VAL A 241 -2.42 -8.29 1.10
CA VAL A 241 -1.40 -7.72 1.99
C VAL A 241 -0.02 -7.80 1.35
N LEU A 242 0.35 -8.96 0.79
CA LEU A 242 1.63 -9.15 0.10
C LEU A 242 1.76 -8.30 -1.16
N TRP A 243 0.65 -8.09 -1.88
CA TRP A 243 0.64 -7.24 -3.08
C TRP A 243 0.81 -5.76 -2.74
N LEU A 244 0.32 -5.29 -1.58
CA LEU A 244 0.49 -3.90 -1.15
C LEU A 244 1.90 -3.60 -0.61
N TYR A 245 2.64 -4.61 -0.15
CA TYR A 245 3.96 -4.46 0.47
C TYR A 245 4.97 -3.66 -0.38
N PRO A 246 5.15 -3.93 -1.70
CA PRO A 246 6.09 -3.19 -2.54
C PRO A 246 5.71 -1.74 -2.81
N PHE A 247 4.48 -1.33 -2.50
CA PHE A 247 4.02 0.06 -2.65
C PHE A 247 4.31 0.93 -1.42
N THR A 248 4.99 0.37 -0.41
CA THR A 248 5.38 1.08 0.81
C THR A 248 6.87 1.34 0.85
N PHE A 249 7.29 2.30 1.69
CA PHE A 249 8.71 2.54 1.97
C PHE A 249 9.29 1.35 2.73
N VAL A 250 10.15 0.60 2.07
CA VAL A 250 10.81 -0.59 2.64
C VAL A 250 12.27 -0.28 2.92
N ASP A 251 12.76 -0.69 4.09
CA ASP A 251 14.15 -0.41 4.51
C ASP A 251 15.17 -1.11 3.59
N ASN A 252 14.85 -2.32 3.11
CA ASN A 252 15.70 -3.08 2.21
C ASN A 252 14.95 -3.48 0.92
N PRO A 253 14.88 -2.58 -0.08
CA PRO A 253 14.22 -2.89 -1.35
C PRO A 253 14.92 -3.99 -2.13
N ARG A 254 16.24 -4.20 -1.92
CA ARG A 254 17.02 -5.25 -2.58
C ARG A 254 16.47 -6.65 -2.30
N ASP A 255 16.01 -6.91 -1.08
CA ASP A 255 15.47 -8.23 -0.72
C ASP A 255 14.19 -8.53 -1.50
N LEU A 256 13.40 -7.50 -1.84
CA LEU A 256 12.24 -7.64 -2.71
C LEU A 256 12.62 -7.87 -4.17
N GLU A 257 13.61 -7.13 -4.66
CA GLU A 257 14.15 -7.31 -6.02
C GLU A 257 14.77 -8.71 -6.22
N LEU A 258 15.28 -9.31 -5.14
CA LEU A 258 15.85 -10.67 -5.16
C LEU A 258 14.82 -11.78 -4.91
N SER A 259 13.81 -11.56 -4.07
CA SER A 259 12.78 -12.56 -3.77
C SER A 259 11.76 -12.75 -4.90
N THR A 260 11.71 -11.81 -5.84
CA THR A 260 10.90 -11.88 -7.07
C THR A 260 11.63 -12.54 -8.25
N LEU A 261 12.83 -13.11 -8.02
CA LEU A 261 13.61 -13.84 -9.02
C LEU A 261 13.15 -15.27 -9.24
#